data_AF-A0A920CM28-F1
#
_entry.id   AF-A0A920CM28-F1
#
_cell.length_a   1.000
_cell.length_b   1.000
_cell.length_c   1.000
_cell.angle_alpha   90.00
_cell.angle_beta   90.00
_cell.angle_gamma   90.00
#
_symmetry.space_group_name_H-M   'P 1'
#
loop_
_entity.id
_entity.type
_entity.pdbx_description
1 polymer ?
#
loop_
_entity_poly.entity_id
_entity_poly.type
_entity_poly.pdbx_seq_one_letter_code
_entity_poly.pdbx_strand_id
1 'polypeptide(L)'
;MIERLEYITSERAFSDLWIEYECPDEINGVQECYLFLSKLMERTEGYFVLDHFSGASYDHIQRIEMKEEKLFIYWKDFKINPIDVEEQELKELLSWMYDNSTFIYTVCDIRKLKFFESNGHLFILFMPNVISVDETKKVLSVQNLKNEEVEIDEEYNSFETKIRFVLEGKIHDCIISKFPFYSFLIQPKENVSVTVYSTELLKENTLIEAQNRLNRALETLSFTEGLEYDQINSAGSLARTVLESIIKYYCLYSKYSLPNESYGHNMLGNLRKHLQKNNDEIAKLLSNELIKKANQFSHDTGKTHTIKEVEELIEAINDIILSIHDKIKYRSRARKQR
;
A
#
# COMPACT_ATOMS: atom_id res chain seq x y z
N MET A 1 10.24 26.45 23.60
CA MET A 1 10.26 24.97 23.66
C MET A 1 8.86 24.41 23.47
N ILE A 2 7.86 24.86 24.25
CA ILE A 2 6.45 24.45 24.09
C ILE A 2 5.90 24.82 22.69
N GLU A 3 6.03 26.08 22.26
CA GLU A 3 5.57 26.52 20.93
C GLU A 3 6.19 25.74 19.75
N ARG A 4 7.46 25.30 19.89
CA ARG A 4 8.11 24.46 18.88
C ARG A 4 7.49 23.07 18.85
N LEU A 5 7.30 22.45 20.01
CA LEU A 5 6.70 21.13 20.11
C LEU A 5 5.24 21.13 19.61
N GLU A 6 4.49 22.19 19.91
CA GLU A 6 3.15 22.41 19.38
C GLU A 6 3.19 22.45 17.85
N TYR A 7 4.09 23.24 17.25
CA TYR A 7 4.19 23.29 15.80
C TYR A 7 4.59 21.95 15.16
N ILE A 8 5.66 21.29 15.63
CA ILE A 8 6.18 20.08 14.96
C ILE A 8 5.22 18.88 15.01
N THR A 9 4.24 18.90 15.92
CA THR A 9 3.20 17.87 16.06
C THR A 9 1.87 18.25 15.38
N SER A 10 1.74 19.51 14.93
CA SER A 10 0.47 20.12 14.52
C SER A 10 0.02 19.80 13.09
N GLU A 11 -1.28 19.97 12.86
CA GLU A 11 -1.88 20.11 11.52
C GLU A 11 -1.20 21.22 10.71
N ARG A 12 -0.88 22.33 11.40
CA ARG A 12 -0.29 23.50 10.74
C ARG A 12 1.04 23.17 10.07
N ALA A 13 1.90 22.35 10.68
CA ALA A 13 3.15 21.93 10.05
C ALA A 13 2.91 21.20 8.72
N PHE A 14 1.84 20.41 8.64
CA PHE A 14 1.42 19.72 7.43
C PHE A 14 0.86 20.69 6.39
N SER A 15 -0.10 21.53 6.77
CA SER A 15 -0.73 22.51 5.88
C SER A 15 0.27 23.51 5.32
N ASP A 16 1.17 24.06 6.15
CA ASP A 16 2.19 25.00 5.71
C ASP A 16 3.09 24.36 4.63
N LEU A 17 3.40 23.06 4.75
CA LEU A 17 4.23 22.35 3.76
C LEU A 17 3.44 22.08 2.49
N TRP A 18 2.19 21.67 2.62
CA TRP A 18 1.31 21.41 1.49
C TRP A 18 1.09 22.68 0.65
N ILE A 19 0.90 23.84 1.31
CA ILE A 19 0.79 25.16 0.66
C ILE A 19 2.08 25.54 -0.08
N GLU A 20 3.26 25.27 0.49
CA GLU A 20 4.54 25.50 -0.20
C GLU A 20 4.69 24.68 -1.49
N TYR A 21 3.97 23.57 -1.60
CA TYR A 21 3.89 22.73 -2.81
C TYR A 21 2.73 23.10 -3.72
N GLU A 22 2.02 24.20 -3.46
CA GLU A 22 0.83 24.67 -4.19
C GLU A 22 -0.41 23.77 -4.00
N CYS A 23 -0.53 23.15 -2.83
CA CYS A 23 -1.66 22.30 -2.44
C CYS A 23 -2.01 21.20 -3.47
N PRO A 24 -1.05 20.35 -3.89
CA PRO A 24 -1.29 19.36 -4.93
C PRO A 24 -2.23 18.27 -4.41
N ASP A 25 -3.10 17.76 -5.28
CA ASP A 25 -3.89 16.55 -5.00
C ASP A 25 -2.98 15.31 -4.94
N GLU A 26 -1.97 15.24 -5.82
CA GLU A 26 -1.04 14.12 -5.92
C GLU A 26 0.39 14.60 -6.24
N ILE A 27 1.38 13.90 -5.69
CA ILE A 27 2.78 13.97 -6.12
C ILE A 27 3.15 12.60 -6.68
N ASN A 28 3.69 12.54 -7.89
CA ASN A 28 4.08 11.30 -8.56
C ASN A 28 5.60 11.23 -8.70
N GLY A 29 6.15 10.02 -8.69
CA GLY A 29 7.59 9.79 -8.85
C GLY A 29 8.34 9.72 -7.52
N VAL A 30 9.33 8.83 -7.46
CA VAL A 30 10.04 8.53 -6.20
C VAL A 30 10.87 9.71 -5.70
N GLN A 31 11.51 10.46 -6.60
CA GLN A 31 12.34 11.61 -6.24
C GLN A 31 11.50 12.73 -5.63
N GLU A 32 10.38 13.08 -6.27
CA GLU A 32 9.48 14.15 -5.83
C GLU A 32 8.79 13.78 -4.52
N CYS A 33 8.35 12.52 -4.39
CA CYS A 33 7.81 12.00 -3.13
C CYS A 33 8.86 12.05 -2.02
N TYR A 34 10.10 11.61 -2.28
CA TYR A 34 11.19 11.68 -1.31
C TYR A 34 11.46 13.11 -0.86
N LEU A 35 11.56 14.06 -1.79
CA LEU A 35 11.79 15.48 -1.47
C LEU A 35 10.70 16.05 -0.56
N PHE A 36 9.42 15.75 -0.86
CA PHE A 36 8.32 16.17 -0.01
C PHE A 36 8.45 15.57 1.40
N LEU A 37 8.70 14.27 1.50
CA LEU A 37 8.81 13.57 2.78
C LEU A 37 10.03 13.98 3.60
N SER A 38 11.16 14.28 2.97
CA SER A 38 12.33 14.85 3.64
C SER A 38 12.02 16.21 4.25
N LYS A 39 11.32 17.09 3.55
CA LYS A 39 10.88 18.38 4.12
C LYS A 39 9.87 18.20 5.24
N LEU A 40 8.95 17.23 5.10
CA LEU A 40 8.02 16.89 6.19
C LEU A 40 8.78 16.42 7.43
N MET A 41 9.78 15.55 7.26
CA MET A 41 10.67 15.08 8.32
C MET A 41 11.47 16.22 8.97
N GLU A 42 12.02 17.14 8.19
CA GLU A 42 12.74 18.31 8.72
C GLU A 42 11.84 19.21 9.54
N ARG A 43 10.60 19.42 9.08
CA ARG A 43 9.63 20.32 9.70
C ARG A 43 9.01 19.77 10.97
N THR A 44 8.71 18.47 10.96
CA THR A 44 8.05 17.78 12.08
C THR A 44 9.06 17.08 12.98
N GLU A 45 10.35 17.05 12.63
CA GLU A 45 11.37 16.23 13.30
C GLU A 45 10.95 14.75 13.42
N GLY A 46 10.14 14.29 12.45
CA GLY A 46 9.56 12.96 12.41
C GLY A 46 8.38 12.72 13.35
N TYR A 47 7.88 13.76 14.05
CA TYR A 47 6.73 13.68 14.96
C TYR A 47 5.39 13.65 14.23
N PHE A 48 5.22 12.66 13.36
CA PHE A 48 3.96 12.28 12.76
C PHE A 48 3.76 10.77 12.85
N VAL A 49 2.54 10.34 12.57
CA VAL A 49 2.17 8.93 12.55
C VAL A 49 2.17 8.41 11.12
N LEU A 50 2.73 7.23 10.90
CA LEU A 50 2.56 6.44 9.68
C LEU A 50 1.77 5.18 10.01
N ASP A 51 0.49 5.15 9.63
CA ASP A 51 -0.37 3.99 9.81
C ASP A 51 -0.26 3.04 8.62
N HIS A 52 -0.15 1.76 8.90
CA HIS A 52 -0.07 0.69 7.91
C HIS A 52 -1.46 0.12 7.63
N PHE A 53 -1.66 -0.39 6.41
CA PHE A 53 -2.88 -1.11 6.06
C PHE A 53 -3.13 -2.34 6.95
N SER A 54 -2.07 -2.98 7.46
CA SER A 54 -2.14 -4.13 8.37
C SER A 54 -2.65 -3.77 9.77
N GLY A 55 -2.72 -2.48 10.12
CA GLY A 55 -3.09 -1.99 11.44
C GLY A 55 -1.90 -1.71 12.36
N ALA A 56 -0.67 -1.91 11.90
CA ALA A 56 0.52 -1.39 12.57
C ALA A 56 0.57 0.16 12.44
N SER A 57 1.29 0.81 13.35
CA SER A 57 1.42 2.27 13.37
C SER A 57 2.81 2.66 13.84
N TYR A 58 3.51 3.47 13.05
CA TYR A 58 4.77 4.08 13.47
C TYR A 58 4.47 5.45 14.04
N ASP A 59 4.72 5.59 15.33
CA ASP A 59 4.38 6.78 16.11
C ASP A 59 5.42 7.91 15.99
N HIS A 60 6.63 7.62 15.52
CA HIS A 60 7.68 8.61 15.30
C HIS A 60 8.64 8.07 14.25
N ILE A 61 8.82 8.78 13.15
CA ILE A 61 9.77 8.37 12.11
C ILE A 61 11.14 8.95 12.45
N GLN A 62 12.16 8.11 12.55
CA GLN A 62 13.49 8.55 12.95
C GLN A 62 14.31 9.08 11.78
N ARG A 63 14.13 8.49 10.59
CA ARG A 63 14.74 8.99 9.35
C ARG A 63 14.04 8.43 8.12
N ILE A 64 14.18 9.15 7.03
CA ILE A 64 13.78 8.72 5.69
C ILE A 64 14.99 8.82 4.76
N GLU A 65 15.30 7.75 4.05
CA GLU A 65 16.41 7.68 3.10
C GLU A 65 15.95 7.16 1.75
N MET A 66 16.68 7.52 0.69
CA MET A 66 16.49 6.96 -0.64
C MET A 66 17.77 6.23 -1.07
N LYS A 67 17.64 4.96 -1.46
CA LYS A 67 18.73 4.11 -1.97
C LYS A 67 18.21 3.31 -3.16
N GLU A 68 18.95 3.31 -4.27
CA GLU A 68 18.58 2.58 -5.50
C GLU A 68 17.11 2.83 -5.93
N GLU A 69 16.67 4.10 -5.88
CA GLU A 69 15.28 4.50 -6.19
C GLU A 69 14.20 3.85 -5.29
N LYS A 70 14.60 3.32 -4.13
CA LYS A 70 13.70 2.83 -3.09
C LYS A 70 13.76 3.73 -1.88
N LEU A 71 12.59 3.93 -1.27
CA LEU A 71 12.43 4.71 -0.07
C LEU A 71 12.53 3.80 1.16
N PHE A 72 13.35 4.20 2.11
CA PHE A 72 13.54 3.57 3.41
C PHE A 72 12.97 4.48 4.48
N ILE A 73 11.99 3.99 5.24
CA ILE A 73 11.33 4.73 6.32
C ILE A 73 11.63 4.02 7.64
N TYR A 74 12.49 4.62 8.46
CA TYR A 74 12.92 4.03 9.72
C TYR A 74 12.00 4.44 10.86
N TRP A 75 11.32 3.47 11.45
CA TRP A 75 10.57 3.66 12.69
C TRP A 75 11.51 3.67 13.89
N LYS A 76 12.42 2.70 13.95
CA LYS A 76 13.42 2.56 15.02
C LYS A 76 14.81 2.36 14.44
N ASP A 77 15.76 3.11 14.98
CA ASP A 77 17.20 3.05 14.79
C ASP A 77 17.84 3.21 16.17
N PHE A 78 18.00 2.09 16.86
CA PHE A 78 18.53 2.08 18.22
C PHE A 78 20.04 2.32 18.28
N LYS A 79 20.70 2.55 17.13
CA LYS A 79 22.09 3.01 17.10
C LYS A 79 22.17 4.53 17.33
N ILE A 80 21.24 5.28 16.74
CA ILE A 80 21.15 6.74 16.90
C ILE A 80 20.47 7.09 18.21
N ASN A 81 19.36 6.39 18.52
CA ASN A 81 18.57 6.59 19.73
C ASN A 81 18.56 5.30 20.55
N PRO A 82 19.66 4.97 21.25
CA PRO A 82 19.72 3.79 22.08
C PRO A 82 18.63 3.85 23.16
N ILE A 83 18.15 2.68 23.57
CA ILE A 83 17.30 2.56 24.76
C ILE A 83 18.20 2.83 25.97
N ASP A 84 18.30 4.12 26.33
CA ASP A 84 19.06 4.61 27.47
C ASP A 84 18.12 4.72 28.67
N VAL A 85 17.80 3.55 29.21
CA VAL A 85 16.94 3.41 30.39
C VAL A 85 17.81 2.85 31.50
N GLU A 86 17.91 3.60 32.61
CA GLU A 86 18.69 3.20 33.79
C GLU A 86 18.14 1.92 34.43
N GLU A 87 16.84 1.69 34.27
CA GLU A 87 16.14 0.51 34.77
C GLU A 87 16.34 -0.69 33.83
N GLN A 88 17.17 -1.63 34.27
CA GLN A 88 17.52 -2.85 33.53
C GLN A 88 16.27 -3.67 33.12
N GLU A 89 15.25 -3.74 33.98
CA GLU A 89 14.01 -4.46 33.69
C GLU A 89 13.24 -3.84 32.53
N LEU A 90 13.16 -2.50 32.48
CA LEU A 90 12.52 -1.79 31.38
C LEU A 90 13.34 -1.91 30.09
N LYS A 91 14.67 -1.92 30.18
CA LYS A 91 15.54 -2.19 29.03
C LYS A 91 15.35 -3.60 28.47
N GLU A 92 15.26 -4.61 29.33
CA GLU A 92 14.98 -6.00 28.93
C GLU A 92 13.59 -6.13 28.32
N LEU A 93 12.58 -5.49 28.90
CA LEU A 93 11.22 -5.45 28.37
C LEU A 93 11.18 -4.82 26.98
N LEU A 94 11.80 -3.66 26.79
CA LEU A 94 11.84 -2.99 25.49
C LEU A 94 12.61 -3.82 24.46
N SER A 95 13.72 -4.45 24.87
CA SER A 95 14.46 -5.37 24.00
C SER A 95 13.59 -6.55 23.57
N TRP A 96 12.82 -7.14 24.49
CA TRP A 96 11.87 -8.20 24.18
C TRP A 96 10.73 -7.72 23.27
N MET A 97 10.15 -6.54 23.52
CA MET A 97 9.06 -5.97 22.71
C MET A 97 9.46 -5.73 21.25
N TYR A 98 10.74 -5.46 21.00
CA TYR A 98 11.28 -5.25 19.66
C TYR A 98 12.10 -6.43 19.17
N ASP A 99 11.97 -7.61 19.79
CA ASP A 99 12.70 -8.84 19.47
C ASP A 99 14.23 -8.66 19.37
N ASN A 100 14.81 -7.70 20.09
CA ASN A 100 16.22 -7.28 20.02
C ASN A 100 16.65 -6.65 18.68
N SER A 101 15.70 -6.19 17.86
CA SER A 101 16.00 -5.51 16.61
C SER A 101 16.79 -4.23 16.84
N THR A 102 17.85 -4.04 16.05
CA THR A 102 18.61 -2.77 16.02
C THR A 102 17.91 -1.74 15.15
N PHE A 103 17.33 -2.19 14.03
CA PHE A 103 16.62 -1.35 13.08
C PHE A 103 15.24 -1.95 12.79
N ILE A 104 14.21 -1.10 12.77
CA ILE A 104 12.87 -1.44 12.30
C ILE A 104 12.46 -0.40 11.27
N TYR A 105 12.23 -0.83 10.04
CA TYR A 105 11.98 0.09 8.93
C TYR A 105 11.15 -0.56 7.83
N THR A 106 10.53 0.29 7.02
CA THR A 106 9.83 -0.11 5.81
C THR A 106 10.65 0.23 4.57
N VAL A 107 10.71 -0.68 3.61
CA VAL A 107 11.23 -0.41 2.26
C VAL A 107 10.07 -0.37 1.28
N CYS A 108 10.03 0.66 0.44
CA CYS A 108 9.00 0.78 -0.58
C CYS A 108 9.53 1.42 -1.87
N ASP A 109 8.98 0.95 -3.00
CA ASP A 109 9.06 1.62 -4.28
C ASP A 109 7.85 2.56 -4.38
N ILE A 110 8.01 3.83 -4.03
CA ILE A 110 6.89 4.76 -3.95
C ILE A 110 6.50 5.25 -5.35
N ARG A 111 5.23 5.06 -5.71
CA ARG A 111 4.67 5.53 -6.98
C ARG A 111 4.15 6.95 -6.87
N LYS A 112 3.34 7.19 -5.84
CA LYS A 112 2.71 8.50 -5.59
C LYS A 112 2.31 8.72 -4.15
N LEU A 113 2.25 10.00 -3.78
CA LEU A 113 1.55 10.52 -2.63
C LEU A 113 0.20 11.10 -3.08
N LYS A 114 -0.85 10.89 -2.30
CA LYS A 114 -2.15 11.55 -2.48
C LYS A 114 -2.51 12.33 -1.23
N PHE A 115 -2.92 13.57 -1.41
CA PHE A 115 -3.35 14.47 -0.35
C PHE A 115 -4.87 14.54 -0.34
N PHE A 116 -5.46 14.54 0.85
CA PHE A 116 -6.87 14.85 0.98
C PHE A 116 -7.18 15.36 2.38
N GLU A 117 -8.11 16.29 2.46
CA GLU A 117 -8.63 16.78 3.72
C GLU A 117 -9.86 15.97 4.15
N SER A 118 -9.93 15.60 5.42
CA SER A 118 -11.11 14.98 6.01
C SER A 118 -11.25 15.43 7.46
N ASN A 119 -12.44 15.90 7.85
CA ASN A 119 -12.70 16.42 9.20
C ASN A 119 -11.70 17.50 9.68
N GLY A 120 -11.17 18.31 8.76
CA GLY A 120 -10.19 19.35 9.07
C GLY A 120 -8.75 18.85 9.26
N HIS A 121 -8.48 17.59 8.92
CA HIS A 121 -7.15 16.98 8.94
C HIS A 121 -6.61 16.79 7.53
N LEU A 122 -5.33 17.12 7.30
CA LEU A 122 -4.65 16.79 6.05
C LEU A 122 -4.00 15.40 6.15
N PHE A 123 -4.58 14.44 5.42
CA PHE A 123 -4.03 13.10 5.32
C PHE A 123 -3.19 12.94 4.05
N ILE A 124 -2.12 12.14 4.16
CA ILE A 124 -1.25 11.83 3.03
C ILE A 124 -1.21 10.31 2.84
N LEU A 125 -1.70 9.81 1.72
CA LEU A 125 -1.67 8.39 1.39
C LEU A 125 -0.45 8.03 0.55
N PHE A 126 0.16 6.90 0.88
CA PHE A 126 1.30 6.34 0.16
C PHE A 126 0.84 5.19 -0.72
N MET A 127 1.03 5.35 -2.03
CA MET A 127 0.84 4.27 -2.98
C MET A 127 2.19 3.73 -3.44
N PRO A 128 2.66 2.61 -2.87
CA PRO A 128 3.82 1.91 -3.39
C PRO A 128 3.48 1.04 -4.61
N ASN A 129 4.49 0.77 -5.43
CA ASN A 129 4.56 -0.39 -6.30
C ASN A 129 4.88 -1.64 -5.46
N VAL A 130 4.45 -2.82 -5.93
CA VAL A 130 4.81 -4.08 -5.29
C VAL A 130 6.27 -4.39 -5.60
N ILE A 131 7.06 -4.57 -4.54
CA ILE A 131 8.44 -5.05 -4.64
C ILE A 131 8.50 -6.54 -4.27
N SER A 132 9.30 -7.31 -5.01
CA SER A 132 9.51 -8.71 -4.67
C SER A 132 10.47 -8.85 -3.49
N VAL A 133 10.42 -9.97 -2.78
CA VAL A 133 11.41 -10.31 -1.75
C VAL A 133 12.82 -10.37 -2.33
N ASP A 134 12.98 -10.93 -3.53
CA ASP A 134 14.30 -11.04 -4.18
C ASP A 134 14.88 -9.67 -4.55
N GLU A 135 14.05 -8.76 -5.06
CA GLU A 135 14.45 -7.37 -5.31
C GLU A 135 14.79 -6.65 -4.00
N THR A 136 13.99 -6.85 -2.97
CA THR A 136 14.25 -6.28 -1.64
C THR A 136 15.58 -6.78 -1.08
N LYS A 137 15.87 -8.09 -1.18
CA LYS A 137 17.16 -8.66 -0.76
C LYS A 137 18.35 -8.03 -1.49
N LYS A 138 18.22 -7.71 -2.78
CA LYS A 138 19.27 -7.02 -3.55
C LYS A 138 19.51 -5.61 -3.05
N VAL A 139 18.44 -4.83 -2.89
CA VAL A 139 18.50 -3.44 -2.41
C VAL A 139 19.06 -3.37 -0.98
N LEU A 140 18.79 -4.39 -0.17
CA LEU A 140 19.35 -4.56 1.17
C LEU A 140 20.78 -5.12 1.18
N SER A 141 21.33 -5.53 0.03
CA SER A 141 22.63 -6.19 -0.11
C SER A 141 22.77 -7.49 0.71
N VAL A 142 21.68 -8.25 0.86
CA VAL A 142 21.61 -9.49 1.65
C VAL A 142 21.37 -10.76 0.81
N GLN A 143 21.40 -10.65 -0.52
CA GLN A 143 21.16 -11.78 -1.41
C GLN A 143 22.16 -12.94 -1.25
N ASN A 144 23.34 -12.65 -0.69
CA ASN A 144 24.42 -13.63 -0.47
C ASN A 144 24.48 -14.13 0.97
N LEU A 145 23.65 -13.61 1.88
CA LEU A 145 23.56 -14.14 3.24
C LEU A 145 23.01 -15.57 3.19
N LYS A 146 23.47 -16.42 4.12
CA LYS A 146 22.96 -17.78 4.22
C LYS A 146 21.48 -17.75 4.62
N ASN A 147 20.73 -18.77 4.23
CA ASN A 147 19.31 -18.89 4.60
C ASN A 147 19.07 -18.87 6.13
N GLU A 148 20.07 -19.24 6.93
CA GLU A 148 20.00 -19.20 8.41
C GLU A 148 20.17 -17.77 8.98
N GLU A 149 20.69 -16.83 8.19
CA GLU A 149 20.94 -15.43 8.58
C GLU A 149 19.81 -14.48 8.14
N VAL A 150 18.84 -15.00 7.38
CA VAL A 150 17.69 -14.27 6.86
C VAL A 150 16.42 -15.08 7.13
N GLU A 151 15.60 -14.58 8.05
CA GLU A 151 14.27 -15.08 8.31
C GLU A 151 13.25 -14.25 7.52
N ILE A 152 12.32 -14.94 6.86
CA ILE A 152 11.27 -14.30 6.07
C ILE A 152 9.95 -14.78 6.62
N ASP A 153 9.23 -13.86 7.26
CA ASP A 153 7.87 -14.09 7.71
C ASP A 153 6.92 -13.60 6.61
N GLU A 154 6.51 -14.54 5.77
CA GLU A 154 5.46 -14.37 4.78
C GLU A 154 4.14 -14.96 5.27
N GLU A 155 3.43 -14.22 6.12
CA GLU A 155 2.02 -14.53 6.34
C GLU A 155 1.23 -14.34 5.04
N TYR A 156 0.74 -15.43 4.46
CA TYR A 156 0.02 -15.43 3.18
C TYR A 156 -1.33 -14.68 3.20
N ASN A 157 -1.83 -14.39 4.41
CA ASN A 157 -3.04 -13.60 4.66
C ASN A 157 -2.72 -12.18 5.15
N SER A 158 -1.45 -11.78 5.19
CA SER A 158 -1.01 -10.44 5.56
C SER A 158 -0.82 -9.53 4.35
N PHE A 159 -0.92 -8.22 4.58
CA PHE A 159 -0.64 -7.18 3.59
C PHE A 159 0.85 -6.82 3.51
N GLU A 160 1.67 -7.38 4.39
CA GLU A 160 3.11 -7.12 4.47
C GLU A 160 3.92 -8.42 4.54
N THR A 161 5.19 -8.33 4.14
CA THR A 161 6.23 -9.33 4.43
C THR A 161 7.21 -8.70 5.42
N LYS A 162 7.57 -9.43 6.48
CA LYS A 162 8.68 -9.07 7.35
C LYS A 162 9.91 -9.89 6.95
N ILE A 163 11.02 -9.20 6.69
CA ILE A 163 12.33 -9.78 6.41
C ILE A 163 13.24 -9.41 7.58
N ARG A 164 13.59 -10.40 8.39
CA ARG A 164 14.52 -10.25 9.50
C ARG A 164 15.89 -10.79 9.10
N PHE A 165 16.95 -10.04 9.36
CA PHE A 165 18.31 -10.50 9.03
C PHE A 165 19.38 -9.88 9.93
N VAL A 166 20.56 -10.50 9.94
CA VAL A 166 21.74 -9.97 10.62
C VAL A 166 22.74 -9.45 9.60
N LEU A 167 23.10 -8.17 9.70
CA LEU A 167 24.13 -7.55 8.87
C LEU A 167 25.11 -6.79 9.78
N GLU A 168 26.41 -7.08 9.65
CA GLU A 168 27.47 -6.46 10.48
C GLU A 168 27.20 -6.57 12.00
N GLY A 169 26.61 -7.69 12.44
CA GLY A 169 26.25 -7.92 13.85
C GLY A 169 25.06 -7.10 14.35
N LYS A 170 24.29 -6.46 13.46
CA LYS A 170 23.06 -5.74 13.77
C LYS A 170 21.85 -6.50 13.26
N ILE A 171 20.77 -6.49 14.03
CA ILE A 171 19.51 -7.15 13.67
C ILE A 171 18.63 -6.12 12.96
N HIS A 172 18.18 -6.45 11.76
CA HIS A 172 17.30 -5.63 10.94
C HIS A 172 15.95 -6.32 10.79
N ASP A 173 14.88 -5.59 11.09
CA ASP A 173 13.52 -5.96 10.72
C ASP A 173 13.05 -5.01 9.61
N CYS A 174 12.99 -5.55 8.38
CA CYS A 174 12.52 -4.83 7.20
C CYS A 174 11.08 -5.25 6.87
N ILE A 175 10.19 -4.29 6.72
CA ILE A 175 8.79 -4.52 6.34
C ILE A 175 8.58 -4.03 4.90
N ILE A 176 7.91 -4.83 4.07
CA ILE A 176 7.55 -4.46 2.70
C ILE A 176 6.06 -4.69 2.45
N SER A 177 5.42 -3.80 1.69
CA SER A 177 4.02 -3.96 1.28
C SER A 177 3.88 -4.98 0.15
N LYS A 178 2.88 -5.86 0.26
CA LYS A 178 2.49 -6.80 -0.79
C LYS A 178 1.45 -6.23 -1.76
N PHE A 179 1.10 -4.95 -1.65
CA PHE A 179 -0.11 -4.43 -2.27
C PHE A 179 0.12 -3.15 -3.12
N PRO A 180 -0.32 -3.11 -4.40
CA PRO A 180 -0.05 -2.00 -5.33
C PRO A 180 -1.04 -0.82 -5.19
N PHE A 181 -1.62 -0.65 -4.01
CA PHE A 181 -2.50 0.48 -3.71
C PHE A 181 -2.06 1.15 -2.41
N TYR A 182 -2.86 2.09 -1.90
CA TYR A 182 -2.55 2.83 -0.69
C TYR A 182 -2.30 1.88 0.48
N SER A 183 -1.02 1.79 0.86
CA SER A 183 -0.52 0.86 1.87
C SER A 183 -0.20 1.55 3.19
N PHE A 184 0.04 2.86 3.15
CA PHE A 184 0.33 3.66 4.33
C PHE A 184 -0.41 5.00 4.30
N LEU A 185 -0.68 5.54 5.48
CA LEU A 185 -1.30 6.84 5.69
C LEU A 185 -0.45 7.64 6.69
N ILE A 186 -0.04 8.85 6.31
CA ILE A 186 0.56 9.80 7.23
C ILE A 186 -0.52 10.73 7.78
N GLN A 187 -0.48 10.95 9.08
CA GLN A 187 -1.24 11.97 9.78
C GLN A 187 -0.39 12.68 10.84
N PRO A 188 -0.66 13.95 11.14
CA PRO A 188 -0.06 14.64 12.27
C PRO A 188 -0.44 14.00 13.60
N LYS A 189 0.28 14.39 14.67
CA LYS A 189 0.01 13.92 16.03
C LYS A 189 -1.09 14.72 16.73
N GLU A 190 -1.25 15.98 16.35
CA GLU A 190 -2.37 16.80 16.79
C GLU A 190 -3.68 16.13 16.37
N ASN A 191 -4.57 15.92 17.33
CA ASN A 191 -5.89 15.31 17.10
C ASN A 191 -5.82 13.97 16.34
N VAL A 192 -4.74 13.20 16.56
CA VAL A 192 -4.48 11.92 15.87
C VAL A 192 -5.71 11.03 15.82
N SER A 193 -6.05 10.59 14.62
CA SER A 193 -7.12 9.63 14.42
C SER A 193 -6.68 8.24 14.88
N VAL A 194 -7.59 7.50 15.50
CA VAL A 194 -7.34 6.10 15.87
C VAL A 194 -7.02 5.27 14.63
N THR A 195 -6.09 4.32 14.74
CA THR A 195 -5.63 3.48 13.62
C THR A 195 -6.77 2.78 12.88
N VAL A 196 -7.88 2.47 13.57
CA VAL A 196 -9.10 1.92 12.94
C VAL A 196 -9.64 2.84 11.85
N TYR A 197 -9.68 4.16 12.10
CA TYR A 197 -10.15 5.16 11.14
C TYR A 197 -9.16 5.30 9.97
N SER A 198 -7.86 5.37 10.24
CA SER A 198 -6.82 5.38 9.19
C SER A 198 -6.92 4.14 8.28
N THR A 199 -7.19 2.98 8.88
CA THR A 199 -7.40 1.74 8.12
C THR A 199 -8.69 1.79 7.29
N GLU A 200 -9.76 2.42 7.78
CA GLU A 200 -10.99 2.65 6.99
C GLU A 200 -10.71 3.59 5.80
N LEU A 201 -9.98 4.68 6.01
CA LEU A 201 -9.57 5.62 4.96
C LEU A 201 -8.73 4.93 3.87
N LEU A 202 -7.76 4.09 4.25
CA LEU A 202 -6.93 3.33 3.32
C LEU A 202 -7.76 2.35 2.46
N LYS A 203 -8.76 1.69 3.08
CA LYS A 203 -9.67 0.77 2.38
C LYS A 203 -10.54 1.50 1.36
N GLU A 204 -11.16 2.60 1.77
CA GLU A 204 -12.04 3.37 0.90
C GLU A 204 -11.26 3.97 -0.28
N ASN A 205 -10.10 4.59 0.00
CA ASN A 205 -9.27 5.18 -1.05
C ASN A 205 -8.67 4.14 -2.01
N THR A 206 -8.44 2.89 -1.57
CA THR A 206 -8.03 1.79 -2.47
C THR A 206 -9.09 1.53 -3.54
N LEU A 207 -10.36 1.46 -3.15
CA LEU A 207 -11.48 1.21 -4.08
C LEU A 207 -11.73 2.43 -4.99
N ILE A 208 -11.63 3.64 -4.44
CA ILE A 208 -11.73 4.88 -5.22
C ILE A 208 -10.61 4.96 -6.27
N GLU A 209 -9.37 4.62 -5.93
CA GLU A 209 -8.29 4.58 -6.93
C GLU A 209 -8.58 3.58 -8.04
N ALA A 210 -9.09 2.39 -7.70
CA ALA A 210 -9.45 1.40 -8.71
C ALA A 210 -10.49 1.94 -9.69
N GLN A 211 -11.53 2.62 -9.19
CA GLN A 211 -12.53 3.29 -10.02
C GLN A 211 -11.90 4.42 -10.86
N ASN A 212 -11.04 5.25 -10.28
CA ASN A 212 -10.34 6.32 -11.01
C ASN A 212 -9.46 5.77 -12.14
N ARG A 213 -8.83 4.60 -11.95
CA ARG A 213 -8.07 3.92 -13.00
C ARG A 213 -8.97 3.42 -14.13
N LEU A 214 -10.17 2.91 -13.83
CA LEU A 214 -11.14 2.50 -14.84
C LEU A 214 -11.73 3.71 -15.59
N ASN A 215 -12.02 4.81 -14.88
CA ASN A 215 -12.51 6.04 -15.50
C ASN A 215 -11.48 6.63 -16.46
N ARG A 216 -10.19 6.65 -16.09
CA ARG A 216 -9.11 7.04 -17.02
C ARG A 216 -9.04 6.15 -18.27
N ALA A 217 -9.30 4.86 -18.12
CA ALA A 217 -9.39 3.95 -19.26
C ALA A 217 -10.56 4.33 -20.19
N LEU A 218 -11.73 4.67 -19.64
CA LEU A 218 -12.88 5.17 -20.42
C LEU A 218 -12.60 6.52 -21.07
N GLU A 219 -12.01 7.47 -20.35
CA GLU A 219 -11.63 8.79 -20.89
C GLU A 219 -10.70 8.64 -22.10
N THR A 220 -9.69 7.77 -21.99
CA THR A 220 -8.77 7.46 -23.12
C THR A 220 -9.53 6.99 -24.37
N LEU A 221 -10.60 6.19 -24.18
CA LEU A 221 -11.45 5.71 -25.27
C LEU A 221 -12.40 6.79 -25.81
N SER A 222 -12.72 7.82 -25.02
CA SER A 222 -13.71 8.85 -25.36
C SER A 222 -13.13 9.99 -26.22
N PHE A 223 -11.84 10.31 -26.02
CA PHE A 223 -11.22 11.52 -26.59
C PHE A 223 -10.51 11.32 -27.93
N THR A 224 -10.54 10.13 -28.51
CA THR A 224 -9.71 9.81 -29.68
C THR A 224 -10.57 9.43 -30.88
N GLU A 225 -10.82 10.37 -31.79
CA GLU A 225 -11.40 10.04 -33.10
C GLU A 225 -10.42 9.14 -33.86
N GLY A 226 -10.87 7.95 -34.27
CA GLY A 226 -10.03 7.00 -35.00
C GLY A 226 -9.02 6.23 -34.13
N LEU A 227 -9.40 5.84 -32.91
CA LEU A 227 -8.58 5.03 -31.99
C LEU A 227 -7.81 3.91 -32.70
N GLU A 228 -6.50 3.92 -32.50
CA GLU A 228 -5.64 2.83 -32.93
C GLU A 228 -5.81 1.63 -31.98
N TYR A 229 -5.62 0.43 -32.55
CA TYR A 229 -5.72 -0.85 -31.85
C TYR A 229 -5.01 -0.87 -30.49
N ASP A 230 -3.82 -0.27 -30.42
CA ASP A 230 -2.97 -0.25 -29.22
C ASP A 230 -3.60 0.52 -28.06
N GLN A 231 -4.38 1.57 -28.33
CA GLN A 231 -5.04 2.36 -27.29
C GLN A 231 -6.21 1.58 -26.67
N ILE A 232 -7.00 0.88 -27.50
CA ILE A 232 -8.08 0.00 -27.03
C ILE A 232 -7.51 -1.13 -26.18
N ASN A 233 -6.42 -1.75 -26.65
CA ASN A 233 -5.74 -2.81 -25.91
C ASN A 233 -5.14 -2.33 -24.59
N SER A 234 -4.52 -1.15 -24.57
CA SER A 234 -3.96 -0.55 -23.36
C SER A 234 -5.05 -0.31 -22.31
N ALA A 235 -6.20 0.24 -22.71
CA ALA A 235 -7.36 0.44 -21.83
C ALA A 235 -7.90 -0.89 -21.26
N GLY A 236 -8.06 -1.91 -22.11
CA GLY A 236 -8.49 -3.24 -21.68
C GLY A 236 -7.50 -3.93 -20.74
N SER A 237 -6.20 -3.79 -21.01
CA SER A 237 -5.11 -4.32 -20.16
C SER A 237 -5.10 -3.66 -18.78
N LEU A 238 -5.30 -2.33 -18.74
CA LEU A 238 -5.47 -1.58 -17.50
C LEU A 238 -6.69 -2.08 -16.71
N ALA A 239 -7.85 -2.23 -17.37
CA ALA A 239 -9.07 -2.72 -16.73
C ALA A 239 -8.88 -4.12 -16.12
N ARG A 240 -8.29 -5.05 -16.87
CA ARG A 240 -7.93 -6.39 -16.37
C ARG A 240 -6.99 -6.31 -15.16
N THR A 241 -5.98 -5.46 -15.22
CA THR A 241 -5.00 -5.28 -14.14
C THR A 241 -5.68 -4.76 -12.87
N VAL A 242 -6.62 -3.83 -13.00
CA VAL A 242 -7.45 -3.32 -11.90
C VAL A 242 -8.29 -4.45 -11.30
N LEU A 243 -8.99 -5.24 -12.13
CA LEU A 243 -9.80 -6.37 -11.68
C LEU A 243 -8.96 -7.36 -10.85
N GLU A 244 -7.81 -7.79 -11.38
CA GLU A 244 -6.94 -8.73 -10.69
C GLU A 244 -6.45 -8.19 -9.35
N SER A 245 -6.06 -6.91 -9.32
CA SER A 245 -5.56 -6.26 -8.10
C SER A 245 -6.67 -6.11 -7.04
N ILE A 246 -7.90 -5.80 -7.44
CA ILE A 246 -9.08 -5.70 -6.55
C ILE A 246 -9.54 -7.06 -6.03
N ILE A 247 -9.40 -8.14 -6.79
CA ILE A 247 -9.72 -9.47 -6.27
C ILE A 247 -8.66 -9.93 -5.26
N LYS A 248 -7.36 -9.67 -5.53
CA LYS A 248 -6.28 -9.95 -4.55
C LYS A 248 -6.49 -9.19 -3.25
N TYR A 249 -6.81 -7.89 -3.35
CA TYR A 249 -7.21 -7.04 -2.24
C TYR A 249 -8.29 -7.69 -1.38
N TYR A 250 -9.38 -8.12 -2.02
CA TYR A 250 -10.55 -8.64 -1.33
C TYR A 250 -10.25 -9.98 -0.64
N CYS A 251 -9.44 -10.84 -1.25
CA CYS A 251 -8.97 -12.09 -0.63
C CYS A 251 -8.19 -11.81 0.66
N LEU A 252 -7.24 -10.87 0.63
CA LEU A 252 -6.45 -10.48 1.81
C LEU A 252 -7.34 -9.82 2.88
N TYR A 253 -8.22 -8.89 2.47
CA TYR A 253 -9.17 -8.25 3.38
C TYR A 253 -10.07 -9.27 4.10
N SER A 254 -10.48 -10.31 3.38
CA SER A 254 -11.30 -11.40 3.90
C SER A 254 -10.51 -12.48 4.66
N LYS A 255 -9.19 -12.30 4.81
CA LYS A 255 -8.27 -13.23 5.48
C LYS A 255 -8.20 -14.62 4.83
N TYR A 256 -8.49 -14.73 3.53
CA TYR A 256 -8.50 -16.01 2.81
C TYR A 256 -7.12 -16.49 2.34
N SER A 257 -6.07 -15.69 2.52
CA SER A 257 -4.78 -15.83 1.83
C SER A 257 -4.88 -15.68 0.31
N LEU A 258 -3.75 -15.48 -0.36
CA LEU A 258 -3.65 -15.65 -1.82
C LEU A 258 -3.37 -17.12 -2.17
N PRO A 259 -3.83 -17.62 -3.34
CA PRO A 259 -3.64 -19.01 -3.74
C PRO A 259 -2.19 -19.40 -4.08
N ASN A 260 -1.34 -18.44 -4.45
CA ASN A 260 0.09 -18.62 -4.70
C ASN A 260 0.91 -17.65 -3.83
N GLU A 261 2.14 -18.07 -3.47
CA GLU A 261 3.07 -17.30 -2.63
C GLU A 261 3.42 -15.93 -3.26
N SER A 262 3.82 -15.93 -4.54
CA SER A 262 4.11 -14.70 -5.26
C SER A 262 2.85 -13.94 -5.69
N TYR A 263 2.76 -12.66 -5.30
CA TYR A 263 1.66 -11.77 -5.66
C TYR A 263 1.36 -11.76 -7.17
N GLY A 264 2.40 -11.76 -8.02
CA GLY A 264 2.27 -11.73 -9.48
C GLY A 264 1.67 -13.00 -10.09
N HIS A 265 1.79 -14.15 -9.44
CA HIS A 265 1.29 -15.44 -9.97
C HIS A 265 -0.19 -15.70 -9.65
N ASN A 266 -0.84 -14.78 -8.95
CA ASN A 266 -2.23 -14.89 -8.54
C ASN A 266 -3.19 -14.42 -9.66
N MET A 267 -3.28 -15.22 -10.72
CA MET A 267 -4.15 -14.94 -11.88
C MET A 267 -5.64 -15.06 -11.56
N LEU A 268 -6.50 -14.36 -12.32
CA LEU A 268 -7.97 -14.34 -12.16
C LEU A 268 -8.60 -15.74 -12.02
N GLY A 269 -8.16 -16.72 -12.81
CA GLY A 269 -8.67 -18.09 -12.74
C GLY A 269 -8.38 -18.79 -11.40
N ASN A 270 -7.20 -18.56 -10.82
CA ASN A 270 -6.81 -19.11 -9.52
C ASN A 270 -7.57 -18.40 -8.39
N LEU A 271 -7.67 -17.07 -8.47
CA LEU A 271 -8.41 -16.25 -7.53
C LEU A 271 -9.90 -16.64 -7.45
N ARG A 272 -10.54 -16.88 -8.61
CA ARG A 272 -11.92 -17.35 -8.65
C ARG A 272 -12.09 -18.68 -7.93
N LYS A 273 -11.28 -19.69 -8.26
CA LYS A 273 -11.34 -21.02 -7.61
C LYS A 273 -11.15 -20.90 -6.09
N HIS A 274 -10.26 -20.00 -5.67
CA HIS A 274 -10.01 -19.74 -4.26
C HIS A 274 -11.23 -19.13 -3.55
N LEU A 275 -11.88 -18.13 -4.16
CA LEU A 275 -13.13 -17.57 -3.63
C LEU A 275 -14.26 -18.61 -3.60
N GLN A 276 -14.38 -19.48 -4.62
CA GLN A 276 -15.35 -20.58 -4.63
C GLN A 276 -15.12 -21.56 -3.48
N LYS A 277 -13.87 -21.94 -3.21
CA LYS A 277 -13.50 -22.81 -2.09
C LYS A 277 -13.90 -22.20 -0.74
N ASN A 278 -13.87 -20.88 -0.63
CA ASN A 278 -14.29 -20.13 0.55
C ASN A 278 -15.80 -19.81 0.58
N ASN A 279 -16.59 -20.35 -0.36
CA ASN A 279 -18.03 -20.07 -0.53
C ASN A 279 -18.37 -18.57 -0.63
N ASP A 280 -17.47 -17.77 -1.22
CA ASP A 280 -17.67 -16.34 -1.35
C ASP A 280 -18.46 -16.00 -2.64
N GLU A 281 -19.49 -15.17 -2.51
CA GLU A 281 -20.38 -14.77 -3.59
C GLU A 281 -19.69 -13.94 -4.68
N ILE A 282 -18.59 -13.26 -4.37
CA ILE A 282 -17.79 -12.55 -5.38
C ILE A 282 -17.31 -13.52 -6.47
N ALA A 283 -17.15 -14.81 -6.15
CA ALA A 283 -16.81 -15.83 -7.16
C ALA A 283 -17.88 -16.01 -8.25
N LYS A 284 -19.15 -15.68 -7.96
CA LYS A 284 -20.24 -15.74 -8.93
C LYS A 284 -20.17 -14.58 -9.92
N LEU A 285 -19.85 -13.39 -9.42
CA LEU A 285 -19.63 -12.19 -10.24
C LEU A 285 -18.39 -12.32 -11.13
N LEU A 286 -17.34 -12.96 -10.60
CA LEU A 286 -16.14 -13.32 -11.36
C LEU A 286 -16.42 -14.55 -12.26
N SER A 287 -17.32 -14.42 -13.22
CA SER A 287 -17.75 -15.52 -14.11
C SER A 287 -16.62 -16.00 -15.04
N ASN A 288 -16.74 -17.23 -15.55
CA ASN A 288 -15.78 -17.74 -16.55
C ASN A 288 -15.76 -16.88 -17.82
N GLU A 289 -16.88 -16.26 -18.19
CA GLU A 289 -16.98 -15.38 -19.35
C GLU A 289 -16.23 -14.08 -19.11
N LEU A 290 -16.41 -13.47 -17.94
CA LEU A 290 -15.68 -12.27 -17.54
C LEU A 290 -14.16 -12.52 -17.52
N ILE A 291 -13.72 -13.64 -16.94
CA ILE A 291 -12.30 -14.01 -16.92
C ILE A 291 -11.77 -14.20 -18.35
N LYS A 292 -12.51 -14.89 -19.22
CA LYS A 292 -12.10 -15.07 -20.62
C LYS A 292 -11.97 -13.73 -21.34
N LYS A 293 -12.93 -12.82 -21.13
CA LYS A 293 -12.93 -11.48 -21.72
C LYS A 293 -11.72 -10.67 -21.23
N ALA A 294 -11.52 -10.59 -19.92
CA ALA A 294 -10.35 -9.93 -19.33
C ALA A 294 -9.02 -10.55 -19.80
N ASN A 295 -9.02 -11.88 -20.05
CA ASN A 295 -7.84 -12.59 -20.53
C ASN A 295 -7.44 -12.30 -21.99
N GLN A 296 -8.37 -11.83 -22.81
CA GLN A 296 -8.05 -11.45 -24.19
C GLN A 296 -7.13 -10.24 -24.25
N PHE A 297 -7.24 -9.31 -23.30
CA PHE A 297 -6.43 -8.08 -23.24
C PHE A 297 -5.02 -8.26 -22.62
N SER A 298 -4.54 -9.49 -22.44
CA SER A 298 -3.20 -9.75 -21.87
C SER A 298 -2.19 -10.38 -22.81
N HIS A 299 -2.66 -10.82 -23.97
CA HIS A 299 -1.83 -11.49 -24.95
C HIS A 299 -2.09 -10.85 -26.30
N ASP A 300 -1.07 -10.81 -27.14
CA ASP A 300 -1.24 -10.48 -28.55
C ASP A 300 -2.00 -11.62 -29.22
N THR A 301 -3.33 -11.53 -29.19
CA THR A 301 -4.20 -12.58 -29.72
C THR A 301 -4.44 -12.43 -31.22
N GLY A 302 -3.90 -11.36 -31.84
CA GLY A 302 -4.18 -10.98 -33.23
C GLY A 302 -5.65 -10.60 -33.48
N LYS A 303 -6.50 -10.57 -32.44
CA LYS A 303 -7.89 -10.12 -32.54
C LYS A 303 -7.97 -8.62 -32.37
N THR A 304 -8.72 -7.97 -33.24
CA THR A 304 -9.12 -6.57 -33.10
C THR A 304 -10.19 -6.47 -32.02
N HIS A 305 -9.93 -5.67 -31.00
CA HIS A 305 -10.85 -5.40 -29.92
C HIS A 305 -11.64 -4.13 -30.17
N THR A 306 -12.87 -4.08 -29.68
CA THR A 306 -13.75 -2.91 -29.81
C THR A 306 -13.81 -2.12 -28.50
N ILE A 307 -14.07 -0.82 -28.61
CA ILE A 307 -14.34 0.06 -27.47
C ILE A 307 -15.43 -0.54 -26.57
N LYS A 308 -16.53 -1.00 -27.19
CA LYS A 308 -17.67 -1.61 -26.50
C LYS A 308 -17.28 -2.81 -25.64
N GLU A 309 -16.36 -3.66 -26.12
CA GLU A 309 -15.89 -4.80 -25.32
C GLU A 309 -15.16 -4.34 -24.05
N VAL A 310 -14.38 -3.26 -24.13
CA VAL A 310 -13.69 -2.66 -22.98
C VAL A 310 -14.69 -1.98 -22.03
N GLU A 311 -15.67 -1.23 -22.55
CA GLU A 311 -16.73 -0.60 -21.75
C GLU A 311 -17.51 -1.63 -20.94
N GLU A 312 -18.02 -2.68 -21.58
CA GLU A 312 -18.72 -3.78 -20.92
C GLU A 312 -17.82 -4.52 -19.90
N LEU A 313 -16.51 -4.61 -20.15
CA LEU A 313 -15.57 -5.16 -19.17
C LEU A 313 -15.47 -4.25 -17.95
N ILE A 314 -15.34 -2.94 -18.15
CA ILE A 314 -15.25 -1.94 -17.08
C ILE A 314 -16.53 -1.91 -16.25
N GLU A 315 -17.71 -1.95 -16.88
CA GLU A 315 -19.00 -2.04 -16.18
C GLU A 315 -19.05 -3.26 -15.23
N ALA A 316 -18.69 -4.45 -15.72
CA ALA A 316 -18.67 -5.65 -14.91
C ALA A 316 -17.66 -5.57 -13.74
N ILE A 317 -16.53 -4.89 -13.94
CA ILE A 317 -15.54 -4.65 -12.87
C ILE A 317 -16.11 -3.69 -11.82
N ASN A 318 -16.81 -2.64 -12.25
CA ASN A 318 -17.45 -1.69 -11.33
C ASN A 318 -18.51 -2.37 -10.45
N ASP A 319 -19.32 -3.28 -11.00
CA ASP A 319 -20.27 -4.08 -10.21
C ASP A 319 -19.58 -4.93 -9.14
N ILE A 320 -18.42 -5.50 -9.45
CA ILE A 320 -17.58 -6.25 -8.51
C ILE A 320 -17.05 -5.31 -7.42
N ILE A 321 -16.52 -4.14 -7.78
CA ILE A 321 -16.01 -3.14 -6.83
C ILE A 321 -17.13 -2.70 -5.87
N LEU A 322 -18.32 -2.41 -6.38
CA LEU A 322 -19.50 -2.05 -5.58
C LEU A 322 -19.87 -3.18 -4.62
N SER A 323 -19.91 -4.42 -5.10
CA SER A 323 -20.22 -5.59 -4.27
C SER A 323 -19.18 -5.81 -3.15
N ILE A 324 -17.90 -5.59 -3.45
CA ILE A 324 -16.80 -5.64 -2.46
C ILE A 324 -16.98 -4.53 -1.42
N HIS A 325 -17.23 -3.30 -1.87
CA HIS A 325 -17.44 -2.14 -1.01
C HIS A 325 -18.61 -2.37 -0.03
N ASP A 326 -19.74 -2.90 -0.51
CA ASP A 326 -20.89 -3.20 0.33
C ASP A 326 -20.60 -4.28 1.37
N LYS A 327 -19.86 -5.33 1.00
CA LYS A 327 -19.40 -6.35 1.96
C LYS A 327 -18.46 -5.78 3.02
N ILE A 328 -17.56 -4.87 2.65
CA ILE A 328 -16.66 -4.17 3.58
C ILE A 328 -17.46 -3.32 4.56
N LYS A 329 -18.42 -2.53 4.09
CA LYS A 329 -19.29 -1.68 4.92
C LYS A 329 -20.21 -2.49 5.84
N TYR A 330 -20.74 -3.63 5.37
CA TYR A 330 -21.55 -4.51 6.22
C TYR A 330 -20.71 -5.09 7.38
N ARG A 331 -19.48 -5.57 7.10
CA ARG A 331 -18.59 -6.13 8.12
C ARG A 331 -18.13 -5.09 9.15
N SER A 332 -17.90 -3.82 8.76
CA SER A 332 -17.54 -2.76 9.71
C SER A 332 -18.69 -2.43 10.67
N ARG A 333 -19.94 -2.38 10.16
CA ARG A 333 -21.13 -2.16 10.99
C ARG A 333 -21.38 -3.30 11.99
N ALA A 334 -21.21 -4.55 11.57
CA ALA A 334 -21.38 -5.72 12.45
C ALA A 334 -20.35 -5.77 13.59
N ARG A 335 -19.16 -5.19 13.40
CA ARG A 335 -18.13 -5.07 14.44
C ARG A 335 -18.40 -3.95 15.45
N LYS A 336 -19.09 -2.87 15.06
CA LYS A 336 -19.48 -1.77 15.97
C LYS A 336 -20.63 -2.12 16.92
N GLN A 337 -21.32 -3.24 16.70
CA GLN A 337 -22.44 -3.73 17.52
C GLN A 337 -22.05 -4.81 18.53
N ARG A 338 -20.78 -5.22 18.53
CA ARG A 338 -20.17 -6.11 19.53
C ARG A 338 -19.24 -5.30 20.39
#